data_AF-A0A537YSA0-F1
#
_entry.id   AF-A0A537YSA0-F1
#
_cell.length_a   1.000
_cell.length_b   1.000
_cell.length_c   1.000
_cell.angle_alpha   90.00
_cell.angle_beta   90.00
_cell.angle_gamma   90.00
#
_symmetry.space_group_name_H-M   'P 1'
#
loop_
_entity.id
_entity.type
_entity.pdbx_description
1 polymer ?
#
loop_
_entity_poly.entity_id
_entity_poly.type
_entity_poly.pdbx_seq_one_letter_code
_entity_poly.pdbx_strand_id
1 'polypeptide(L)'
;MSDAVDPHLTEPYGLRTRSCATELTCRECGYRTPLLDKAFKCPACGEGLDVDYDYDLAKQRIAERPAAERPWNIWRFEELLPILNRRAQERVGQFAGKTPLIHAERLGAELGLSKLYIKDDSTNRPSLSYKDRVVGMAIARLLELGKNEVGCVSTGNVGTAVAALAAQAGATPYIFYPGNMEKGKAKACRAMGAQVIQLDANYDGANRACRELALATGMEFANITLRPFYAEGAKTMAFEVVEEMGWQAPDHFVIPAAGGTLSSRVHKGLVEMETVGLAETAGSKINIAQASGCSPISTAITAGGAAIEAQTPETAAHSIAIGAPGDGALVVDAVVSRGGSGATASDEEIFGAIDLLGETEGILTEPAGGTTIACTARLAQEGKIAPDETVVAVISGNGLKTLQEHPEKSWPEMVPCEAGAMEEILNDFRQAAATAALR
;
A
#
# COMPACT_ATOMS: atom_id res chain seq x y z
N MET A 1 3.66 27.65 30.92
CA MET A 1 4.75 28.45 30.33
C MET A 1 6.06 27.89 30.84
N SER A 2 6.59 26.90 30.14
CA SER A 2 8.00 26.51 30.21
C SER A 2 8.49 26.53 28.78
N ASP A 3 9.25 27.57 28.44
CA ASP A 3 9.94 27.72 27.17
C ASP A 3 11.02 26.63 27.05
N ALA A 4 10.59 25.40 26.76
CA ALA A 4 11.48 24.38 26.26
C ALA A 4 11.72 24.69 24.79
N VAL A 5 12.69 25.58 24.55
CA VAL A 5 13.35 25.69 23.25
C VAL A 5 13.82 24.28 22.89
N ASP A 6 13.21 23.70 21.85
CA ASP A 6 13.57 22.39 21.30
C ASP A 6 15.11 22.35 21.14
N PRO A 7 15.82 21.43 21.83
CA PRO A 7 17.28 21.32 21.74
C PRO A 7 17.79 21.05 20.31
N HIS A 8 16.88 20.81 19.36
CA HIS A 8 17.16 20.64 17.92
C HIS A 8 17.05 21.91 17.07
N LEU A 9 16.89 23.09 17.68
CA LEU A 9 17.01 24.39 17.00
C LEU A 9 18.47 24.78 16.63
N THR A 10 19.44 23.88 16.80
CA THR A 10 20.87 24.15 16.61
C THR A 10 21.48 23.63 15.30
N GLU A 11 20.76 22.85 14.48
CA GLU A 11 21.27 22.48 13.15
C GLU A 11 21.05 23.62 12.14
N PRO A 12 22.04 23.94 11.27
CA PRO A 12 21.93 25.03 10.33
C PRO A 12 20.69 24.88 9.42
N TYR A 13 19.93 25.98 9.30
CA TYR A 13 18.81 26.13 8.36
C TYR A 13 19.26 25.70 6.95
N GLY A 14 18.83 24.51 6.53
CA GLY A 14 19.26 23.86 5.28
C GLY A 14 19.34 22.33 5.36
N LEU A 15 19.48 21.76 6.57
CA LEU A 15 19.53 20.30 6.78
C LEU A 15 18.21 19.68 7.26
N ARG A 16 17.23 20.49 7.66
CA ARG A 16 15.91 20.03 8.13
C ARG A 16 14.85 20.09 7.02
N THR A 17 13.95 19.12 7.01
CA THR A 17 12.72 19.15 6.20
C THR A 17 11.69 20.12 6.83
N ARG A 18 10.52 20.25 6.21
CA ARG A 18 9.39 21.01 6.78
C ARG A 18 8.47 20.17 7.66
N SER A 19 8.90 18.95 8.01
CA SER A 19 8.15 18.04 8.88
C SER A 19 7.71 18.70 10.19
N CYS A 20 6.45 18.43 10.55
CA CYS A 20 5.82 18.87 11.79
C CYS A 20 5.58 17.69 12.75
N ALA A 21 6.24 16.55 12.53
CA ALA A 21 6.13 15.41 13.42
C ALA A 21 6.71 15.74 14.80
N THR A 22 6.01 15.35 15.87
CA THR A 22 6.32 15.74 17.26
C THR A 22 6.75 14.55 18.10
N GLU A 23 5.95 13.49 18.12
CA GLU A 23 6.13 12.36 19.03
C GLU A 23 5.59 11.04 18.47
N LEU A 24 5.98 9.94 19.11
CA LEU A 24 5.38 8.63 18.91
C LEU A 24 4.30 8.40 19.95
N THR A 25 3.13 7.93 19.53
CA THR A 25 1.96 7.74 20.38
C THR A 25 1.38 6.34 20.24
N CYS A 26 0.93 5.75 21.34
CA CYS A 26 0.16 4.51 21.33
C CYS A 26 -1.33 4.84 21.37
N ARG A 27 -2.08 4.47 20.33
CA ARG A 27 -3.53 4.72 20.26
C ARG A 27 -4.32 3.92 21.30
N GLU A 28 -3.79 2.77 21.73
CA GLU A 28 -4.48 1.87 22.65
C GLU A 28 -4.45 2.39 24.10
N CYS A 29 -3.28 2.79 24.61
CA CYS A 29 -3.10 3.16 26.01
C CYS A 29 -2.73 4.64 26.23
N GLY A 30 -2.57 5.41 25.16
CA GLY A 30 -2.19 6.83 25.23
C GLY A 30 -0.73 7.09 25.60
N TYR A 31 0.14 6.07 25.61
CA TYR A 31 1.58 6.24 25.83
C TYR A 31 2.18 7.20 24.79
N ARG A 32 3.05 8.12 25.23
CA ARG A 32 3.73 9.10 24.38
C ARG A 32 5.23 9.06 24.65
N THR A 33 6.03 9.19 23.60
CA THR A 33 7.50 9.28 23.71
C THR A 33 8.07 10.14 22.58
N PRO A 34 9.23 10.81 22.77
CA PRO A 34 9.81 11.64 21.71
C PRO A 34 9.95 10.91 20.38
N LEU A 35 9.78 11.63 19.26
CA LEU A 35 9.85 11.05 17.90
C LEU A 35 11.15 10.26 17.65
N LEU A 36 12.25 10.69 18.28
CA LEU A 36 13.57 10.10 18.11
C LEU A 36 13.86 8.89 19.03
N ASP A 37 12.88 8.47 19.84
CA ASP A 37 13.00 7.24 20.61
C ASP A 37 13.18 6.02 19.66
N LYS A 38 13.88 5.01 20.17
CA LYS A 38 14.09 3.71 19.50
C LYS A 38 12.94 2.73 19.76
N ALA A 39 11.92 3.14 20.51
CA ALA A 39 10.72 2.35 20.74
C ALA A 39 9.99 2.09 19.41
N PHE A 40 9.87 0.81 19.04
CA PHE A 40 9.10 0.37 17.86
C PHE A 40 7.82 -0.41 18.23
N LYS A 41 7.59 -0.54 19.53
CA LYS A 41 6.37 -1.01 20.16
C LYS A 41 6.13 -0.17 21.41
N CYS A 42 4.87 -0.04 21.79
CA CYS A 42 4.50 0.59 23.05
C CYS A 42 5.11 -0.22 24.21
N PRO A 43 5.96 0.39 25.06
CA PRO A 43 6.53 -0.31 26.21
C PRO A 43 5.50 -0.59 27.30
N ALA A 44 4.35 0.10 27.28
CA ALA A 44 3.28 -0.08 28.28
C ALA A 44 2.33 -1.24 27.95
N CYS A 45 1.91 -1.40 26.69
CA CYS A 45 0.92 -2.42 26.31
C CYS A 45 1.38 -3.36 25.17
N GLY A 46 2.53 -3.12 24.54
CA GLY A 46 3.07 -3.98 23.47
C GLY A 46 2.51 -3.71 22.06
N GLU A 47 1.53 -2.81 21.95
CA GLU A 47 0.89 -2.42 20.68
C GLU A 47 1.78 -1.54 19.78
N GLY A 48 1.33 -1.33 18.54
CA GLY A 48 1.98 -0.44 17.59
C GLY A 48 2.01 1.02 18.06
N LEU A 49 3.06 1.74 17.67
CA LEU A 49 3.16 3.20 17.83
C LEU A 49 2.80 3.88 16.51
N ASP A 50 2.16 5.03 16.63
CA ASP A 50 1.82 5.97 15.56
C ASP A 50 2.65 7.25 15.71
N VAL A 51 2.71 8.06 14.66
CA VAL A 51 3.34 9.39 14.69
C VAL A 51 2.25 10.44 14.88
N ASP A 52 2.48 11.39 15.80
CA ASP A 52 1.65 12.59 15.93
C ASP A 52 2.37 13.84 15.39
N TYR A 53 1.59 14.88 15.09
CA TYR A 53 2.04 16.09 14.40
C TYR A 53 1.51 17.36 15.08
N ASP A 54 2.26 18.45 14.94
CA ASP A 54 1.73 19.79 15.16
C ASP A 54 0.94 20.22 13.92
N TYR A 55 -0.38 20.01 13.94
CA TYR A 55 -1.26 20.29 12.80
C TYR A 55 -1.45 21.78 12.53
N ASP A 56 -1.39 22.63 13.56
CA ASP A 56 -1.47 24.08 13.39
C ASP A 56 -0.23 24.61 12.64
N LEU A 57 0.95 24.13 13.03
CA LEU A 57 2.19 24.42 12.32
C LEU A 57 2.20 23.81 10.91
N ALA A 58 1.70 22.58 10.75
CA ALA A 58 1.59 21.93 9.44
C ALA A 58 0.72 22.75 8.49
N LYS A 59 -0.45 23.21 8.95
CA LYS A 59 -1.35 24.09 8.19
C LYS A 59 -0.65 25.38 7.75
N GLN A 60 0.05 26.05 8.67
CA GLN A 60 0.80 27.26 8.35
C GLN A 60 1.88 26.98 7.28
N ARG A 61 2.73 25.97 7.51
CA ARG A 61 3.81 25.63 6.59
C ARG A 61 3.28 25.20 5.23
N ILE A 62 2.19 24.44 5.18
CA ILE A 62 1.58 24.02 3.93
C ILE A 62 1.15 25.24 3.10
N ALA A 63 0.56 26.26 3.72
CA ALA A 63 0.13 27.50 3.06
C ALA A 63 1.30 28.35 2.54
N GLU A 64 2.45 28.32 3.22
CA GLU A 64 3.65 29.07 2.84
C GLU A 64 4.34 28.55 1.56
N ARG A 65 4.08 27.30 1.14
CA ARG A 65 4.73 26.68 -0.03
C ARG A 65 3.70 26.32 -1.11
N PRO A 66 3.69 27.03 -2.25
CA PRO A 66 2.78 26.74 -3.36
C PRO A 66 2.91 25.33 -3.92
N ALA A 67 1.80 24.77 -4.42
CA ALA A 67 1.76 23.44 -5.02
C ALA A 67 2.73 23.24 -6.20
N ALA A 68 3.02 24.32 -6.95
CA ALA A 68 3.96 24.30 -8.08
C ALA A 68 5.43 24.15 -7.67
N GLU A 69 5.78 24.51 -6.43
CA GLU A 69 7.14 24.40 -5.89
C GLU A 69 7.39 23.06 -5.18
N ARG A 70 6.34 22.25 -5.05
CA ARG A 70 6.41 20.94 -4.41
C ARG A 70 6.81 19.87 -5.43
N PRO A 71 7.74 18.96 -5.08
CA PRO A 71 8.00 17.80 -5.93
C PRO A 71 6.72 16.96 -6.05
N TRP A 72 6.59 16.26 -7.17
CA TRP A 72 5.47 15.36 -7.39
C TRP A 72 5.92 13.92 -7.16
N ASN A 73 6.04 13.57 -5.89
CA ASN A 73 6.41 12.26 -5.36
C ASN A 73 5.89 12.14 -3.91
N ILE A 74 6.23 11.07 -3.20
CA ILE A 74 5.77 10.83 -1.82
C ILE A 74 6.14 11.94 -0.83
N TRP A 75 7.10 12.81 -1.13
CA TRP A 75 7.52 13.92 -0.26
C TRP A 75 6.70 15.20 -0.44
N ARG A 76 5.66 15.18 -1.28
CA ARG A 76 4.86 16.34 -1.66
C ARG A 76 4.28 17.12 -0.47
N PHE A 77 3.86 16.40 0.57
CA PHE A 77 3.34 16.95 1.82
C PHE A 77 4.27 16.60 2.99
N GLU A 78 5.56 16.94 2.86
CA GLU A 78 6.58 16.62 3.86
C GLU A 78 6.28 17.15 5.27
N GLU A 79 5.44 18.18 5.40
CA GLU A 79 4.95 18.71 6.67
C GLU A 79 4.22 17.65 7.49
N LEU A 80 3.51 16.73 6.81
CA LEU A 80 2.78 15.61 7.40
C LEU A 80 3.57 14.30 7.30
N LEU A 81 4.90 14.32 7.15
CA LEU A 81 5.71 13.10 7.07
C LEU A 81 6.85 13.12 8.09
N PRO A 82 7.19 11.99 8.74
CA PRO A 82 8.05 11.97 9.93
C PRO A 82 9.55 11.90 9.63
N ILE A 83 10.02 12.56 8.57
CA ILE A 83 11.45 12.62 8.23
C ILE A 83 11.92 14.04 8.49
N LEU A 84 12.83 14.21 9.44
CA LEU A 84 13.35 15.51 9.84
C LEU A 84 14.58 15.90 9.02
N ASN A 85 15.37 14.93 8.56
CA ASN A 85 16.62 15.19 7.85
C ASN A 85 16.44 15.28 6.32
N ARG A 86 16.74 16.44 5.75
CA ARG A 86 16.59 16.72 4.32
C ARG A 86 17.49 15.85 3.43
N ARG A 87 18.75 15.61 3.85
CA ARG A 87 19.68 14.76 3.07
C ARG A 87 19.22 13.30 3.00
N ALA A 88 18.60 12.80 4.07
CA ALA A 88 18.02 11.47 4.08
C ALA A 88 16.84 11.37 3.09
N GLN A 89 15.94 12.36 3.10
CA GLN A 89 14.82 12.46 2.17
C GLN A 89 15.30 12.52 0.70
N GLU A 90 16.31 13.33 0.40
CA GLU A 90 16.83 13.51 -0.97
C GLU A 90 17.45 12.24 -1.58
N ARG A 91 17.88 11.28 -0.76
CA ARG A 91 18.52 10.03 -1.22
C ARG A 91 17.55 8.94 -1.68
N VAL A 92 16.26 9.04 -1.36
CA VAL A 92 15.32 7.93 -1.59
C VAL A 92 13.90 8.41 -1.90
N GLY A 93 13.13 7.59 -2.62
CA GLY A 93 11.69 7.82 -2.81
C GLY A 93 11.34 8.95 -3.79
N GLN A 94 12.32 9.55 -4.47
CA GLN A 94 12.08 10.67 -5.40
C GLN A 94 11.23 10.32 -6.61
N PHE A 95 11.12 9.02 -6.93
CA PHE A 95 10.28 8.47 -8.00
C PHE A 95 9.07 7.69 -7.47
N ALA A 96 8.93 7.56 -6.15
CA ALA A 96 7.80 6.89 -5.56
C ALA A 96 6.60 7.85 -5.50
N GLY A 97 5.40 7.30 -5.68
CA GLY A 97 4.18 8.11 -5.83
C GLY A 97 3.99 8.62 -7.25
N LYS A 98 3.14 9.64 -7.44
CA LYS A 98 2.72 10.12 -8.77
C LYS A 98 2.14 9.00 -9.65
N THR A 99 1.46 8.04 -9.05
CA THR A 99 0.93 6.92 -9.81
C THR A 99 -0.36 7.34 -10.52
N PRO A 100 -0.65 6.82 -11.73
CA PRO A 100 -1.83 7.22 -12.47
C PRO A 100 -3.13 7.08 -11.67
N LEU A 101 -3.99 8.09 -11.78
CA LEU A 101 -5.41 8.01 -11.43
C LEU A 101 -6.20 7.98 -12.73
N ILE A 102 -6.66 6.79 -13.13
CA ILE A 102 -7.22 6.53 -14.46
C ILE A 102 -8.73 6.45 -14.36
N HIS A 103 -9.47 7.26 -15.12
CA HIS A 103 -10.92 7.07 -15.27
C HIS A 103 -11.18 5.85 -16.14
N ALA A 104 -11.67 4.76 -15.53
CA ALA A 104 -11.87 3.46 -16.17
C ALA A 104 -13.29 3.36 -16.71
N GLU A 105 -13.56 4.00 -17.85
CA GLU A 105 -14.90 4.08 -18.44
C GLU A 105 -15.44 2.70 -18.87
N ARG A 106 -14.58 1.84 -19.44
CA ARG A 106 -14.99 0.52 -19.95
C ARG A 106 -15.28 -0.44 -18.81
N LEU A 107 -14.36 -0.53 -17.83
CA LEU A 107 -14.60 -1.31 -16.62
C LEU A 107 -15.79 -0.77 -15.84
N GLY A 108 -15.91 0.55 -15.71
CA GLY A 108 -17.05 1.20 -15.07
C GLY A 108 -18.37 0.77 -15.68
N ALA A 109 -18.46 0.73 -17.02
CA ALA A 109 -19.66 0.25 -17.72
C ALA A 109 -19.99 -1.22 -17.39
N GLU A 110 -18.98 -2.11 -17.36
CA GLU A 110 -19.16 -3.52 -16.98
C GLU A 110 -19.64 -3.68 -15.52
N LEU A 111 -19.22 -2.78 -14.62
CA LEU A 111 -19.59 -2.81 -13.21
C LEU A 111 -20.84 -1.96 -12.88
N GLY A 112 -21.41 -1.24 -13.85
CA GLY A 112 -22.54 -0.33 -13.63
C GLY A 112 -22.17 0.95 -12.87
N LEU A 113 -20.91 1.40 -12.94
CA LEU A 113 -20.36 2.57 -12.26
C LEU A 113 -19.88 3.62 -13.27
N SER A 114 -20.50 4.80 -13.29
CA SER A 114 -20.16 5.87 -14.24
C SER A 114 -18.86 6.63 -13.91
N LYS A 115 -18.45 6.61 -12.63
CA LYS A 115 -17.29 7.34 -12.12
C LYS A 115 -16.32 6.41 -11.39
N LEU A 116 -15.91 5.35 -12.06
CA LEU A 116 -14.88 4.43 -11.55
C LEU A 116 -13.49 4.91 -11.95
N TYR A 117 -12.62 5.12 -10.95
CA TYR A 117 -11.23 5.49 -11.13
C TYR A 117 -10.32 4.39 -10.57
N ILE A 118 -9.20 4.16 -11.25
CA ILE A 118 -8.15 3.23 -10.83
C ILE A 118 -6.96 4.04 -10.32
N LYS A 119 -6.60 3.86 -9.04
CA LYS A 119 -5.31 4.35 -8.51
C LYS A 119 -4.27 3.25 -8.72
N ASP A 120 -3.42 3.44 -9.72
CA ASP A 120 -2.55 2.37 -10.24
C ASP A 120 -1.14 2.38 -9.65
N ASP A 121 -1.02 1.91 -8.41
CA ASP A 121 0.27 1.69 -7.74
C ASP A 121 1.07 0.50 -8.31
N SER A 122 0.56 -0.21 -9.32
CA SER A 122 1.33 -1.20 -10.08
C SER A 122 2.46 -0.57 -10.91
N THR A 123 2.36 0.73 -11.18
CA THR A 123 3.38 1.50 -11.93
C THR A 123 4.34 2.26 -11.02
N ASN A 124 4.14 2.16 -9.70
CA ASN A 124 4.97 2.86 -8.73
C ASN A 124 6.45 2.47 -8.88
N ARG A 125 7.35 3.41 -8.64
CA ARG A 125 8.78 3.20 -8.85
C ARG A 125 9.53 3.26 -7.53
N PRO A 126 10.55 2.41 -7.35
CA PRO A 126 11.14 1.52 -8.36
C PRO A 126 10.56 0.10 -8.43
N SER A 127 9.79 -0.38 -7.44
CA SER A 127 9.49 -1.81 -7.27
C SER A 127 8.14 -2.27 -7.84
N LEU A 128 7.39 -1.37 -8.47
CA LEU A 128 6.10 -1.70 -9.11
C LEU A 128 5.04 -2.14 -8.11
N SER A 129 5.00 -1.46 -6.95
CA SER A 129 3.92 -1.61 -5.95
C SER A 129 3.85 -0.42 -5.00
N TYR A 130 2.72 -0.29 -4.28
CA TYR A 130 2.57 0.74 -3.24
C TYR A 130 3.64 0.66 -2.14
N LYS A 131 4.35 -0.47 -2.03
CA LYS A 131 5.42 -0.65 -1.02
C LYS A 131 6.55 0.36 -1.19
N ASP A 132 6.71 0.94 -2.36
CA ASP A 132 7.66 2.03 -2.59
C ASP A 132 7.38 3.24 -1.69
N ARG A 133 6.10 3.53 -1.39
CA ARG A 133 5.71 4.66 -0.53
C ARG A 133 6.17 4.48 0.90
N VAL A 134 5.88 3.31 1.46
CA VAL A 134 6.16 2.97 2.87
C VAL A 134 7.62 2.65 3.11
N VAL A 135 8.27 1.96 2.18
CA VAL A 135 9.70 1.67 2.28
C VAL A 135 10.54 2.92 2.06
N GLY A 136 10.13 3.86 1.20
CA GLY A 136 10.83 5.13 1.05
C GLY A 136 10.96 5.88 2.39
N MET A 137 9.89 5.85 3.19
CA MET A 137 9.88 6.40 4.54
C MET A 137 10.83 5.67 5.49
N ALA A 138 10.80 4.34 5.47
CA ALA A 138 11.69 3.52 6.31
C ALA A 138 13.17 3.75 5.97
N ILE A 139 13.54 3.78 4.69
CA ILE A 139 14.92 4.01 4.27
C ILE A 139 15.37 5.44 4.60
N ALA A 140 14.52 6.45 4.40
CA ALA A 140 14.85 7.81 4.82
C ALA A 140 15.09 7.86 6.35
N ARG A 141 14.25 7.20 7.13
CA ARG A 141 14.44 7.12 8.60
C ARG A 141 15.72 6.39 8.98
N LEU A 142 16.07 5.29 8.31
CA LEU A 142 17.32 4.58 8.51
C LEU A 142 18.53 5.51 8.35
N LEU A 143 18.54 6.29 7.27
CA LEU A 143 19.62 7.22 6.96
C LEU A 143 19.69 8.37 7.97
N GLU A 144 18.55 8.86 8.44
CA GLU A 144 18.47 9.87 9.50
C GLU A 144 19.09 9.38 10.82
N LEU A 145 18.98 8.08 11.11
CA LEU A 145 19.65 7.43 12.25
C LEU A 145 21.15 7.21 12.04
N GLY A 146 21.71 7.63 10.89
CA GLY A 146 23.11 7.41 10.53
C GLY A 146 23.45 5.94 10.22
N LYS A 147 22.45 5.11 9.96
CA LYS A 147 22.62 3.68 9.65
C LYS A 147 22.58 3.43 8.15
N ASN A 148 23.18 2.32 7.72
CA ASN A 148 23.28 1.96 6.30
C ASN A 148 22.90 0.49 6.01
N GLU A 149 22.39 -0.24 7.00
CA GLU A 149 21.99 -1.64 6.85
C GLU A 149 20.52 -1.79 7.26
N VAL A 150 19.72 -2.47 6.43
CA VAL A 150 18.28 -2.61 6.68
C VAL A 150 17.82 -4.04 6.47
N GLY A 151 17.12 -4.56 7.47
CA GLY A 151 16.41 -5.83 7.43
C GLY A 151 14.98 -5.70 6.92
N CYS A 152 14.44 -6.78 6.37
CA CYS A 152 13.02 -6.93 6.14
C CYS A 152 12.61 -8.39 6.26
N VAL A 153 11.50 -8.66 6.94
CA VAL A 153 10.85 -9.99 6.93
C VAL A 153 9.77 -9.98 5.88
N SER A 154 9.98 -10.64 4.75
CA SER A 154 9.01 -10.68 3.66
C SER A 154 9.27 -11.79 2.65
N THR A 155 8.18 -12.35 2.13
CA THR A 155 8.17 -13.18 0.92
C THR A 155 7.72 -12.42 -0.33
N GLY A 156 7.21 -11.19 -0.17
CA GLY A 156 6.47 -10.46 -1.18
C GLY A 156 7.04 -9.08 -1.51
N ASN A 157 6.15 -8.14 -1.85
CA ASN A 157 6.48 -6.81 -2.36
C ASN A 157 7.33 -5.95 -1.42
N VAL A 158 7.30 -6.19 -0.11
CA VAL A 158 8.14 -5.42 0.83
C VAL A 158 9.61 -5.76 0.60
N GLY A 159 9.94 -7.04 0.34
CA GLY A 159 11.30 -7.47 0.10
C GLY A 159 11.91 -6.84 -1.17
N THR A 160 11.15 -6.81 -2.26
CA THR A 160 11.59 -6.18 -3.51
C THR A 160 11.69 -4.66 -3.39
N ALA A 161 10.76 -4.01 -2.68
CA ALA A 161 10.83 -2.58 -2.39
C ALA A 161 12.04 -2.21 -1.52
N VAL A 162 12.33 -2.98 -0.45
CA VAL A 162 13.52 -2.78 0.39
C VAL A 162 14.80 -2.96 -0.40
N ALA A 163 14.89 -4.02 -1.20
CA ALA A 163 16.05 -4.23 -2.07
C ALA A 163 16.27 -3.05 -3.04
N ALA A 164 15.21 -2.61 -3.72
CA ALA A 164 15.28 -1.54 -4.71
C ALA A 164 15.61 -0.16 -4.11
N LEU A 165 14.92 0.22 -3.04
CA LEU A 165 15.07 1.54 -2.41
C LEU A 165 16.34 1.63 -1.55
N ALA A 166 16.78 0.53 -0.92
CA ALA A 166 18.09 0.51 -0.28
C ALA A 166 19.21 0.64 -1.32
N ALA A 167 19.10 -0.03 -2.47
CA ALA A 167 20.05 0.16 -3.58
C ALA A 167 20.06 1.60 -4.09
N GLN A 168 18.89 2.22 -4.29
CA GLN A 168 18.78 3.65 -4.65
C GLN A 168 19.48 4.55 -3.62
N ALA A 169 19.29 4.25 -2.34
CA ALA A 169 19.86 5.02 -1.25
C ALA A 169 21.35 4.74 -1.03
N GLY A 170 21.93 3.64 -1.54
CA GLY A 170 23.28 3.18 -1.19
C GLY A 170 23.38 2.46 0.16
N ALA A 171 22.27 1.93 0.65
CA ALA A 171 22.19 1.09 1.85
C ALA A 171 22.25 -0.41 1.50
N THR A 172 22.71 -1.23 2.45
CA THR A 172 22.81 -2.69 2.32
C THR A 172 21.49 -3.35 2.75
N PRO A 173 20.75 -4.03 1.85
CA PRO A 173 19.50 -4.70 2.20
C PRO A 173 19.70 -6.17 2.57
N TYR A 174 19.10 -6.59 3.70
CA TYR A 174 19.00 -7.97 4.16
C TYR A 174 17.53 -8.42 4.14
N ILE A 175 17.21 -9.42 3.32
CA ILE A 175 15.85 -9.95 3.17
C ILE A 175 15.76 -11.30 3.88
N PHE A 176 15.04 -11.33 4.99
CA PHE A 176 14.74 -12.52 5.77
C PHE A 176 13.47 -13.16 5.23
N TYR A 177 13.64 -14.28 4.54
CA TYR A 177 12.62 -14.92 3.74
C TYR A 177 12.09 -16.17 4.47
N PRO A 178 10.86 -16.14 5.04
CA PRO A 178 10.31 -17.30 5.75
C PRO A 178 9.84 -18.42 4.80
N GLY A 179 10.15 -19.66 5.17
CA GLY A 179 9.57 -20.85 4.58
C GLY A 179 9.94 -21.09 3.12
N ASN A 180 8.95 -21.52 2.33
CA ASN A 180 9.14 -21.83 0.92
C ASN A 180 9.38 -20.56 0.11
N MET A 181 10.59 -20.45 -0.44
CA MET A 181 11.03 -19.27 -1.17
C MET A 181 10.44 -19.22 -2.58
N GLU A 182 9.69 -18.17 -2.90
CA GLU A 182 9.34 -17.88 -4.29
C GLU A 182 10.60 -17.46 -5.05
N LYS A 183 11.09 -18.36 -5.90
CA LYS A 183 12.39 -18.21 -6.58
C LYS A 183 12.48 -16.92 -7.39
N GLY A 184 11.38 -16.48 -8.02
CA GLY A 184 11.33 -15.25 -8.82
C GLY A 184 11.62 -14.00 -7.98
N LYS A 185 10.87 -13.80 -6.88
CA LYS A 185 11.02 -12.62 -6.00
C LYS A 185 12.38 -12.61 -5.31
N ALA A 186 12.86 -13.76 -4.83
CA ALA A 186 14.20 -13.85 -4.25
C ALA A 186 15.31 -13.53 -5.27
N LYS A 187 15.18 -14.02 -6.51
CA LYS A 187 16.11 -13.68 -7.60
C LYS A 187 16.11 -12.19 -7.90
N ALA A 188 14.94 -11.54 -7.93
CA ALA A 188 14.83 -10.10 -8.13
C ALA A 188 15.53 -9.31 -7.01
N CYS A 189 15.32 -9.68 -5.74
CA CYS A 189 16.02 -9.05 -4.62
C CYS A 189 17.55 -9.16 -4.75
N ARG A 190 18.06 -10.36 -5.07
CA ARG A 190 19.50 -10.58 -5.25
C ARG A 190 20.07 -9.82 -6.45
N ALA A 191 19.31 -9.69 -7.54
CA ALA A 191 19.72 -8.91 -8.71
C ALA A 191 19.88 -7.42 -8.38
N MET A 192 19.15 -6.91 -7.37
CA MET A 192 19.29 -5.56 -6.84
C MET A 192 20.34 -5.45 -5.71
N GLY A 193 21.16 -6.47 -5.49
CA GLY A 193 22.24 -6.46 -4.52
C GLY A 193 21.84 -6.84 -3.09
N ALA A 194 20.61 -7.31 -2.87
CA ALA A 194 20.19 -7.73 -1.54
C ALA A 194 20.78 -9.08 -1.11
N GLN A 195 21.12 -9.17 0.18
CA GLN A 195 21.48 -10.42 0.84
C GLN A 195 20.20 -11.13 1.27
N VAL A 196 19.86 -12.25 0.63
CA VAL A 196 18.65 -13.02 0.95
C VAL A 196 19.01 -14.16 1.89
N ILE A 197 18.34 -14.20 3.04
CA ILE A 197 18.53 -15.19 4.10
C ILE A 197 17.22 -15.99 4.21
N GLN A 198 17.25 -17.25 3.79
CA GLN A 198 16.10 -18.13 3.93
C GLN A 198 16.00 -18.63 5.38
N LEU A 199 14.81 -18.57 5.96
CA LEU A 199 14.53 -18.97 7.34
C LEU A 199 13.63 -20.19 7.35
N ASP A 200 13.98 -21.19 8.17
CA ASP A 200 13.15 -22.36 8.46
C ASP A 200 12.08 -21.99 9.50
N ALA A 201 11.13 -21.14 9.09
CA ALA A 201 10.02 -20.68 9.91
C ALA A 201 8.87 -20.17 9.03
N ASN A 202 7.65 -20.19 9.55
CA ASN A 202 6.55 -19.43 8.95
C ASN A 202 6.72 -17.91 9.19
N TYR A 203 5.84 -17.10 8.61
CA TYR A 203 5.94 -15.64 8.67
C TYR A 203 6.00 -15.10 10.11
N ASP A 204 5.18 -15.64 11.02
CA ASP A 204 5.13 -15.19 12.41
C ASP A 204 6.39 -15.59 13.19
N GLY A 205 6.88 -16.82 12.97
CA GLY A 205 8.13 -17.31 13.54
C GLY A 205 9.31 -16.44 13.11
N ALA A 206 9.41 -16.14 11.82
CA ALA A 206 10.44 -15.24 11.29
C ALA A 206 10.33 -13.82 11.85
N ASN A 207 9.11 -13.26 11.96
CA ASN A 207 8.92 -11.95 12.57
C ASN A 207 9.36 -11.90 14.03
N ARG A 208 9.08 -12.95 14.82
CA ARG A 208 9.56 -13.04 16.21
C ARG A 208 11.09 -13.13 16.28
N ALA A 209 11.69 -14.04 15.53
CA ALA A 209 13.15 -14.20 15.51
C ALA A 209 13.88 -12.92 15.03
N CYS A 210 13.36 -12.24 14.02
CA CYS A 210 13.94 -10.98 13.55
C CYS A 210 13.77 -9.81 14.53
N ARG A 211 12.72 -9.81 15.38
CA ARG A 211 12.61 -8.86 16.50
C ARG A 211 13.72 -9.08 17.52
N GLU A 212 13.96 -10.33 17.89
CA GLU A 212 15.06 -10.69 18.80
C GLU A 212 16.42 -10.32 18.20
N LEU A 213 16.62 -10.57 16.89
CA LEU A 213 17.82 -10.15 16.17
C LEU A 213 17.99 -8.63 16.18
N ALA A 214 16.93 -7.86 15.95
CA ALA A 214 16.97 -6.40 16.00
C ALA A 214 17.40 -5.90 17.39
N LEU A 215 16.87 -6.50 18.46
CA LEU A 215 17.25 -6.16 19.84
C LEU A 215 18.70 -6.54 20.16
N ALA A 216 19.16 -7.70 19.67
CA ALA A 216 20.51 -8.19 19.93
C ALA A 216 21.60 -7.43 19.16
N THR A 217 21.30 -6.95 17.95
CA THR A 217 22.29 -6.35 17.03
C THR A 217 22.15 -4.85 16.85
N GLY A 218 20.99 -4.29 17.19
CA GLY A 218 20.63 -2.92 16.84
C GLY A 218 20.35 -2.72 15.35
N MET A 219 20.23 -3.79 14.55
CA MET A 219 19.85 -3.68 13.14
C MET A 219 18.41 -3.16 13.00
N GLU A 220 18.21 -2.23 12.07
CA GLU A 220 16.87 -1.73 11.78
C GLU A 220 16.16 -2.60 10.74
N PHE A 221 14.86 -2.76 10.92
CA PHE A 221 13.98 -3.50 10.02
C PHE A 221 12.87 -2.59 9.51
N ALA A 222 12.71 -2.52 8.19
CA ALA A 222 11.73 -1.65 7.55
C ALA A 222 10.30 -1.87 8.08
N ASN A 223 9.90 -3.14 8.26
CA ASN A 223 8.57 -3.54 8.70
C ASN A 223 8.47 -3.95 10.17
N ILE A 224 9.50 -3.72 10.99
CA ILE A 224 9.49 -4.04 12.42
C ILE A 224 9.90 -2.81 13.24
N THR A 225 11.19 -2.43 13.22
CA THR A 225 11.69 -1.35 14.09
C THR A 225 11.36 0.04 13.54
N LEU A 226 11.34 0.16 12.22
CA LEU A 226 11.00 1.41 11.53
C LEU A 226 9.50 1.52 11.22
N ARG A 227 8.68 0.61 11.74
CA ARG A 227 7.27 0.45 11.38
C ARG A 227 6.43 1.73 11.58
N PRO A 228 6.58 2.52 12.67
CA PRO A 228 5.81 3.76 12.83
C PRO A 228 6.05 4.75 11.68
N PHE A 229 7.30 4.88 11.22
CA PHE A 229 7.66 5.75 10.10
C PHE A 229 7.24 5.14 8.77
N TYR A 230 7.54 3.85 8.57
CA TYR A 230 7.14 3.08 7.39
C TYR A 230 5.66 3.26 7.06
N ALA A 231 4.78 3.16 8.07
CA ALA A 231 3.34 3.24 7.86
C ALA A 231 2.90 4.60 7.31
N GLU A 232 3.54 5.70 7.72
CA GLU A 232 3.20 7.05 7.27
C GLU A 232 3.36 7.25 5.75
N GLY A 233 4.22 6.47 5.09
CA GLY A 233 4.33 6.51 3.64
C GLY A 233 3.01 6.15 2.93
N ALA A 234 2.20 5.26 3.49
CA ALA A 234 0.96 4.80 2.84
C ALA A 234 -0.12 5.89 2.74
N LYS A 235 -0.15 6.86 3.67
CA LYS A 235 -1.15 7.94 3.66
C LYS A 235 -0.96 8.91 2.48
N THR A 236 0.23 8.93 1.89
CA THR A 236 0.52 9.73 0.68
C THR A 236 -0.38 9.34 -0.50
N MET A 237 -0.92 8.12 -0.53
CA MET A 237 -1.91 7.72 -1.54
C MET A 237 -3.18 8.57 -1.44
N ALA A 238 -3.69 8.83 -0.23
CA ALA A 238 -4.88 9.66 -0.04
C ALA A 238 -4.61 11.09 -0.50
N PHE A 239 -3.45 11.64 -0.13
CA PHE A 239 -3.03 12.97 -0.56
C PHE A 239 -2.99 13.10 -2.09
N GLU A 240 -2.36 12.14 -2.76
CA GLU A 240 -2.30 12.12 -4.23
C GLU A 240 -3.69 12.02 -4.85
N VAL A 241 -4.52 11.07 -4.42
CA VAL A 241 -5.85 10.88 -5.00
C VAL A 241 -6.69 12.15 -4.87
N VAL A 242 -6.76 12.74 -3.68
CA VAL A 242 -7.59 13.93 -3.45
C VAL A 242 -7.06 15.13 -4.23
N GLU A 243 -5.74 15.32 -4.31
CA GLU A 243 -5.16 16.41 -5.10
C GLU A 243 -5.34 16.20 -6.62
N GLU A 244 -5.14 14.98 -7.13
CA GLU A 244 -5.35 14.63 -8.54
C GLU A 244 -6.83 14.77 -8.97
N MET A 245 -7.76 14.60 -8.03
CA MET A 245 -9.19 14.87 -8.20
C MET A 245 -9.56 16.35 -8.00
N GLY A 246 -8.58 17.26 -7.96
CA GLY A 246 -8.84 18.69 -7.84
C GLY A 246 -9.35 19.10 -6.46
N TRP A 247 -8.83 18.46 -5.40
CA TRP A 247 -9.21 18.67 -4.00
C TRP A 247 -10.65 18.25 -3.65
N GLN A 248 -11.24 17.41 -4.49
CA GLN A 248 -12.53 16.75 -4.23
C GLN A 248 -12.27 15.29 -3.88
N ALA A 249 -12.53 14.92 -2.62
CA ALA A 249 -12.35 13.54 -2.19
C ALA A 249 -13.42 12.62 -2.84
N PRO A 250 -13.07 11.39 -3.24
CA PRO A 250 -14.04 10.46 -3.82
C PRO A 250 -15.06 10.01 -2.76
N ASP A 251 -16.24 9.58 -3.20
CA ASP A 251 -17.25 8.99 -2.33
C ASP A 251 -16.77 7.68 -1.72
N HIS A 252 -15.99 6.88 -2.49
CA HIS A 252 -15.50 5.58 -2.07
C HIS A 252 -14.04 5.35 -2.42
N PHE A 253 -13.28 4.81 -1.46
CA PHE A 253 -12.07 4.03 -1.73
C PHE A 253 -12.40 2.54 -1.63
N VAL A 254 -11.93 1.72 -2.56
CA VAL A 254 -11.94 0.25 -2.42
C VAL A 254 -10.49 -0.24 -2.39
N ILE A 255 -10.08 -0.80 -1.25
CA ILE A 255 -8.67 -1.07 -0.94
C ILE A 255 -8.48 -2.56 -0.61
N PRO A 256 -7.52 -3.26 -1.24
CA PRO A 256 -7.19 -4.62 -0.85
C PRO A 256 -6.48 -4.62 0.50
N ALA A 257 -6.88 -5.53 1.39
CA ALA A 257 -6.30 -5.61 2.73
C ALA A 257 -5.63 -6.94 3.02
N ALA A 258 -4.34 -6.85 3.35
CA ALA A 258 -3.57 -7.88 4.02
C ALA A 258 -3.52 -7.54 5.52
N GLY A 259 -2.36 -7.06 6.00
CA GLY A 259 -2.18 -6.56 7.36
C GLY A 259 -2.85 -5.21 7.67
N GLY A 260 -3.51 -4.54 6.71
CA GLY A 260 -4.29 -3.32 6.96
C GLY A 260 -3.55 -1.98 6.92
N THR A 261 -2.23 -1.96 6.69
CA THR A 261 -1.46 -0.70 6.71
C THR A 261 -1.93 0.31 5.66
N LEU A 262 -2.28 -0.11 4.44
CA LEU A 262 -2.70 0.83 3.41
C LEU A 262 -4.02 1.53 3.76
N SER A 263 -5.05 0.77 4.10
CA SER A 263 -6.38 1.31 4.41
C SER A 263 -6.40 2.15 5.67
N SER A 264 -5.75 1.71 6.75
CA SER A 264 -5.63 2.50 8.00
C SER A 264 -4.91 3.84 7.77
N ARG A 265 -3.94 3.88 6.84
CA ARG A 265 -3.18 5.10 6.54
C ARG A 265 -3.87 5.98 5.52
N VAL A 266 -4.65 5.43 4.59
CA VAL A 266 -5.58 6.23 3.78
C VAL A 266 -6.56 6.97 4.69
N HIS A 267 -7.14 6.30 5.69
CA HIS A 267 -7.99 6.95 6.69
C HIS A 267 -7.27 8.10 7.40
N LYS A 268 -6.06 7.84 7.94
CA LYS A 268 -5.26 8.88 8.59
C LYS A 268 -5.00 10.06 7.65
N GLY A 269 -4.61 9.80 6.41
CA GLY A 269 -4.37 10.84 5.42
C GLY A 269 -5.61 11.71 5.16
N LEU A 270 -6.79 11.12 4.99
CA LEU A 270 -8.03 11.87 4.82
C LEU A 270 -8.32 12.77 6.03
N VAL A 271 -8.22 12.23 7.25
CA VAL A 271 -8.42 12.99 8.49
C VAL A 271 -7.42 14.15 8.60
N GLU A 272 -6.15 13.92 8.29
CA GLU A 272 -5.12 14.95 8.35
C GLU A 272 -5.37 16.05 7.31
N MET A 273 -5.76 15.70 6.08
CA MET A 273 -6.10 16.68 5.04
C MET A 273 -7.24 17.61 5.49
N GLU A 274 -8.26 17.05 6.11
CA GLU A 274 -9.37 17.83 6.66
C GLU A 274 -8.93 18.69 7.84
N THR A 275 -8.13 18.13 8.75
CA THR A 275 -7.60 18.83 9.93
C THR A 275 -6.78 20.06 9.53
N VAL A 276 -5.93 19.96 8.51
CA VAL A 276 -5.13 21.10 8.02
C VAL A 276 -5.89 21.99 7.03
N GLY A 277 -7.13 21.63 6.68
CA GLY A 277 -7.99 22.41 5.79
C GLY A 277 -7.62 22.34 4.30
N LEU A 278 -7.05 21.23 3.85
CA LEU A 278 -6.71 20.99 2.43
C LEU A 278 -7.93 20.53 1.61
N ALA A 279 -8.79 19.70 2.18
CA ALA A 279 -9.99 19.18 1.52
C ALA A 279 -11.04 18.73 2.54
N GLU A 280 -12.31 18.79 2.16
CA GLU A 280 -13.38 18.12 2.91
C GLU A 280 -13.34 16.63 2.59
N THR A 281 -13.19 15.78 3.61
CA THR A 281 -13.05 14.34 3.39
C THR A 281 -14.04 13.51 4.16
N ALA A 282 -14.76 14.06 5.14
CA ALA A 282 -15.64 13.32 6.05
C ALA A 282 -16.65 12.39 5.33
N GLY A 283 -17.08 12.75 4.12
CA GLY A 283 -17.99 11.95 3.29
C GLY A 283 -17.37 10.72 2.62
N SER A 284 -16.04 10.65 2.47
CA SER A 284 -15.39 9.54 1.76
C SER A 284 -15.42 8.25 2.58
N LYS A 285 -16.10 7.23 2.08
CA LYS A 285 -16.14 5.89 2.68
C LYS A 285 -14.89 5.10 2.30
N ILE A 286 -14.43 4.22 3.19
CA ILE A 286 -13.35 3.26 2.91
C ILE A 286 -13.94 1.86 2.91
N ASN A 287 -13.79 1.15 1.80
CA ASN A 287 -14.22 -0.23 1.65
C ASN A 287 -13.03 -1.18 1.56
N ILE A 288 -13.17 -2.37 2.14
CA ILE A 288 -12.12 -3.37 2.22
C ILE A 288 -12.42 -4.56 1.32
N ALA A 289 -11.42 -4.96 0.54
CA ALA A 289 -11.45 -6.12 -0.33
C ALA A 289 -10.50 -7.21 0.20
N GLN A 290 -11.02 -8.42 0.41
CA GLN A 290 -10.21 -9.59 0.83
C GLN A 290 -10.61 -10.85 0.05
N ALA A 291 -9.69 -11.81 -0.07
CA ALA A 291 -10.04 -13.12 -0.62
C ALA A 291 -10.96 -13.87 0.37
N SER A 292 -11.95 -14.62 -0.12
CA SER A 292 -12.90 -15.34 0.75
C SER A 292 -12.20 -16.36 1.65
N GLY A 293 -11.14 -17.00 1.16
CA GLY A 293 -10.31 -17.93 1.93
C GLY A 293 -9.35 -17.27 2.94
N CYS A 294 -9.32 -15.94 3.04
CA CYS A 294 -8.62 -15.22 4.10
C CYS A 294 -9.17 -13.78 4.22
N SER A 295 -10.23 -13.62 5.02
CA SER A 295 -11.00 -12.37 5.13
C SER A 295 -11.31 -11.89 6.56
N PRO A 296 -10.33 -11.90 7.49
CA PRO A 296 -10.58 -11.56 8.90
C PRO A 296 -11.10 -10.12 9.11
N ILE A 297 -10.64 -9.16 8.30
CA ILE A 297 -11.04 -7.75 8.40
C ILE A 297 -12.44 -7.55 7.82
N SER A 298 -12.69 -8.06 6.60
CA SER A 298 -14.01 -7.96 5.97
C SER A 298 -15.09 -8.63 6.82
N THR A 299 -14.79 -9.78 7.44
CA THR A 299 -15.70 -10.48 8.37
C THR A 299 -16.02 -9.64 9.59
N ALA A 300 -15.02 -9.02 10.23
CA ALA A 300 -15.22 -8.14 11.38
C ALA A 300 -16.08 -6.91 11.03
N ILE A 301 -15.86 -6.30 9.87
CA ILE A 301 -16.63 -5.13 9.41
C ILE A 301 -18.10 -5.50 9.16
N THR A 302 -18.37 -6.59 8.43
CA THR A 302 -19.74 -7.00 8.11
C THR A 302 -20.50 -7.51 9.33
N ALA A 303 -19.79 -7.96 10.38
CA ALA A 303 -20.35 -8.27 11.69
C ALA A 303 -20.56 -7.03 12.59
N GLY A 304 -20.49 -5.82 12.05
CA GLY A 304 -20.76 -4.57 12.79
C GLY A 304 -19.59 -4.06 13.62
N GLY A 305 -18.35 -4.34 13.20
CA GLY A 305 -17.14 -3.93 13.92
C GLY A 305 -16.74 -4.89 15.05
N ALA A 306 -16.97 -6.18 14.83
CA ALA A 306 -16.58 -7.22 15.79
C ALA A 306 -15.04 -7.30 15.95
N ALA A 307 -14.60 -7.96 17.03
CA ALA A 307 -13.19 -8.28 17.19
C ALA A 307 -12.70 -9.20 16.05
N ILE A 308 -11.46 -9.00 15.62
CA ILE A 308 -10.86 -9.82 14.58
C ILE A 308 -10.51 -11.20 15.14
N GLU A 309 -11.02 -12.24 14.48
CA GLU A 309 -10.63 -13.62 14.71
C GLU A 309 -9.54 -14.01 13.69
N ALA A 310 -8.47 -14.64 14.19
CA ALA A 310 -7.39 -15.09 13.32
C ALA A 310 -7.85 -16.25 12.42
N GLN A 311 -7.48 -16.19 11.15
CA GLN A 311 -7.83 -17.21 10.17
C GLN A 311 -6.57 -17.93 9.66
N THR A 312 -6.70 -19.18 9.23
CA THR A 312 -5.65 -19.85 8.44
C THR A 312 -5.88 -19.50 6.98
N PRO A 313 -4.94 -18.85 6.28
CA PRO A 313 -5.17 -18.43 4.90
C PRO A 313 -5.24 -19.60 3.91
N GLU A 314 -6.29 -19.64 3.09
CA GLU A 314 -6.50 -20.61 2.01
C GLU A 314 -6.90 -19.90 0.72
N THR A 315 -5.93 -19.29 0.03
CA THR A 315 -6.18 -18.51 -1.20
C THR A 315 -4.92 -18.44 -2.06
N ALA A 316 -5.10 -18.43 -3.38
CA ALA A 316 -4.05 -18.17 -4.36
C ALA A 316 -3.57 -16.70 -4.35
N ALA A 317 -4.30 -15.78 -3.72
CA ALA A 317 -3.89 -14.38 -3.56
C ALA A 317 -2.84 -14.21 -2.43
N HIS A 318 -1.71 -14.88 -2.55
CA HIS A 318 -0.71 -15.04 -1.48
C HIS A 318 -0.20 -13.72 -0.89
N SER A 319 -0.12 -12.66 -1.70
CA SER A 319 0.35 -11.33 -1.25
C SER A 319 -0.54 -10.68 -0.18
N ILE A 320 -1.81 -11.10 -0.10
CA ILE A 320 -2.79 -10.60 0.87
C ILE A 320 -3.31 -11.68 1.83
N ALA A 321 -2.73 -12.89 1.78
CA ALA A 321 -3.07 -14.03 2.61
C ALA A 321 -2.56 -13.88 4.07
N ILE A 322 -3.06 -12.88 4.80
CA ILE A 322 -2.69 -12.61 6.20
C ILE A 322 -3.92 -12.78 7.09
N GLY A 323 -3.95 -13.90 7.82
CA GLY A 323 -5.07 -14.26 8.68
C GLY A 323 -5.08 -13.59 10.05
N ALA A 324 -3.96 -13.01 10.48
CA ALA A 324 -3.84 -12.21 11.71
C ALA A 324 -3.32 -10.80 11.37
N PRO A 325 -4.19 -9.88 10.92
CA PRO A 325 -3.79 -8.58 10.37
C PRO A 325 -3.29 -7.62 11.46
N GLY A 326 -2.04 -7.17 11.34
CA GLY A 326 -1.39 -6.33 12.36
C GLY A 326 -1.98 -4.94 12.58
N ASP A 327 -2.64 -4.35 11.57
CA ASP A 327 -3.40 -3.09 11.67
C ASP A 327 -4.91 -3.33 11.57
N GLY A 328 -5.37 -4.58 11.72
CA GLY A 328 -6.75 -4.97 11.46
C GLY A 328 -7.77 -4.17 12.25
N ALA A 329 -7.57 -4.01 13.57
CA ALA A 329 -8.46 -3.21 14.41
C ALA A 329 -8.56 -1.75 13.94
N LEU A 330 -7.42 -1.13 13.58
CA LEU A 330 -7.40 0.23 13.03
C LEU A 330 -8.19 0.33 11.72
N VAL A 331 -8.18 -0.72 10.89
CA VAL A 331 -8.96 -0.77 9.66
C VAL A 331 -10.45 -0.90 9.96
N VAL A 332 -10.84 -1.78 10.88
CA VAL A 332 -12.23 -1.95 11.29
C VAL A 332 -12.79 -0.61 11.80
N ASP A 333 -12.07 0.04 12.73
CA ASP A 333 -12.46 1.35 13.27
C ASP A 333 -12.59 2.42 12.17
N ALA A 334 -11.60 2.49 11.27
CA ALA A 334 -11.59 3.44 10.16
C ALA A 334 -12.76 3.22 9.19
N VAL A 335 -13.11 1.98 8.90
CA VAL A 335 -14.18 1.64 7.96
C VAL A 335 -15.55 1.92 8.59
N VAL A 336 -15.75 1.45 9.83
CA VAL A 336 -17.02 1.64 10.56
C VAL A 336 -17.29 3.12 10.81
N SER A 337 -16.29 3.87 11.29
CA SER A 337 -16.44 5.32 11.55
C SER A 337 -16.75 6.15 10.31
N ARG A 338 -16.41 5.65 9.11
CA ARG A 338 -16.67 6.32 7.83
C ARG A 338 -17.86 5.74 7.06
N GLY A 339 -18.60 4.81 7.65
CA GLY A 339 -19.76 4.18 7.01
C GLY A 339 -19.42 3.33 5.78
N GLY A 340 -18.19 2.80 5.71
CA GLY A 340 -17.79 1.87 4.65
C GLY A 340 -18.16 0.42 4.97
N SER A 341 -17.76 -0.51 4.09
CA SER A 341 -18.05 -1.95 4.21
C SER A 341 -16.84 -2.82 3.88
N GLY A 342 -16.88 -4.08 4.32
CA GLY A 342 -16.05 -5.15 3.78
C GLY A 342 -16.78 -5.89 2.66
N ALA A 343 -16.02 -6.41 1.71
CA ALA A 343 -16.44 -7.43 0.75
C ALA A 343 -15.35 -8.50 0.64
N THR A 344 -15.73 -9.67 0.16
CA THR A 344 -14.82 -10.77 -0.13
C THR A 344 -14.93 -11.18 -1.59
N ALA A 345 -13.99 -11.95 -2.12
CA ALA A 345 -14.05 -12.56 -3.46
C ALA A 345 -13.38 -13.94 -3.46
N SER A 346 -13.95 -14.92 -4.18
CA SER A 346 -13.30 -16.23 -4.37
C SER A 346 -12.07 -16.10 -5.28
N ASP A 347 -11.17 -17.09 -5.26
CA ASP A 347 -10.00 -17.08 -6.16
C ASP A 347 -10.43 -17.03 -7.64
N GLU A 348 -11.51 -17.72 -8.02
CA GLU A 348 -12.09 -17.67 -9.37
C GLU A 348 -12.54 -16.24 -9.74
N GLU A 349 -13.26 -15.57 -8.84
CA GLU A 349 -13.69 -14.18 -9.04
C GLU A 349 -12.48 -13.22 -9.10
N ILE A 350 -11.46 -13.47 -8.28
CA ILE A 350 -10.22 -12.67 -8.27
C ILE A 350 -9.54 -12.74 -9.63
N PHE A 351 -9.27 -13.94 -10.16
CA PHE A 351 -8.60 -14.09 -11.44
C PHE A 351 -9.45 -13.63 -12.62
N GLY A 352 -10.77 -13.89 -12.59
CA GLY A 352 -11.70 -13.33 -13.57
C GLY A 352 -11.69 -11.78 -13.58
N ALA A 353 -11.53 -11.15 -12.41
CA ALA A 353 -11.43 -9.70 -12.31
C ALA A 353 -10.06 -9.15 -12.76
N ILE A 354 -8.97 -9.94 -12.65
CA ILE A 354 -7.67 -9.59 -13.28
C ILE A 354 -7.84 -9.58 -14.80
N ASP A 355 -8.48 -10.61 -15.35
CA ASP A 355 -8.75 -10.71 -16.79
C ASP A 355 -9.62 -9.55 -17.27
N LEU A 356 -10.72 -9.28 -16.57
CA LEU A 356 -11.60 -8.15 -16.88
C LEU A 356 -10.84 -6.82 -16.88
N LEU A 357 -10.05 -6.52 -15.84
CA LEU A 357 -9.25 -5.31 -15.77
C LEU A 357 -8.24 -5.20 -16.92
N GLY A 358 -7.62 -6.32 -17.30
CA GLY A 358 -6.72 -6.39 -18.45
C GLY A 358 -7.43 -6.14 -19.78
N GLU A 359 -8.62 -6.69 -19.97
CA GLU A 359 -9.41 -6.61 -21.21
C GLU A 359 -10.11 -5.25 -21.38
N THR A 360 -10.49 -4.59 -20.28
CA THR A 360 -11.18 -3.30 -20.34
C THR A 360 -10.21 -2.13 -20.32
N GLU A 361 -9.16 -2.18 -19.49
CA GLU A 361 -8.26 -1.05 -19.24
C GLU A 361 -6.79 -1.31 -19.65
N GLY A 362 -6.43 -2.53 -20.04
CA GLY A 362 -5.03 -2.86 -20.37
C GLY A 362 -4.10 -2.89 -19.16
N ILE A 363 -4.66 -3.05 -17.94
CA ILE A 363 -3.90 -3.04 -16.68
C ILE A 363 -3.75 -4.47 -16.16
N LEU A 364 -2.51 -4.95 -16.04
CA LEU A 364 -2.20 -6.25 -15.46
C LEU A 364 -1.78 -6.12 -13.99
N THR A 365 -2.63 -6.62 -13.09
CA THR A 365 -2.43 -6.54 -11.63
C THR A 365 -2.04 -7.88 -11.00
N GLU A 366 -1.40 -7.82 -9.83
CA GLU A 366 -1.32 -8.96 -8.91
C GLU A 366 -2.71 -9.36 -8.41
N PRO A 367 -2.90 -10.58 -7.86
CA PRO A 367 -4.20 -11.02 -7.32
C PRO A 367 -4.85 -10.05 -6.35
N ALA A 368 -4.07 -9.27 -5.59
CA ALA A 368 -4.60 -8.22 -4.71
C ALA A 368 -5.46 -7.17 -5.45
N GLY A 369 -5.06 -6.77 -6.66
CA GLY A 369 -5.87 -5.86 -7.47
C GLY A 369 -7.10 -6.55 -8.07
N GLY A 370 -6.99 -7.82 -8.45
CA GLY A 370 -8.14 -8.65 -8.84
C GLY A 370 -9.19 -8.72 -7.73
N THR A 371 -8.76 -8.94 -6.48
CA THR A 371 -9.63 -8.88 -5.29
C THR A 371 -10.32 -7.53 -5.16
N THR A 372 -9.61 -6.44 -5.44
CA THR A 372 -10.17 -5.08 -5.38
C THR A 372 -11.27 -4.88 -6.39
N ILE A 373 -11.05 -5.29 -7.65
CA ILE A 373 -12.05 -5.16 -8.72
C ILE A 373 -13.25 -6.07 -8.47
N ALA A 374 -13.03 -7.34 -8.12
CA ALA A 374 -14.11 -8.28 -7.78
C ALA A 374 -14.97 -7.78 -6.61
N CYS A 375 -14.34 -7.25 -5.56
CA CYS A 375 -15.06 -6.67 -4.42
C CYS A 375 -15.76 -5.36 -4.79
N THR A 376 -15.20 -4.54 -5.66
CA THR A 376 -15.86 -3.32 -6.17
C THR A 376 -17.15 -3.68 -6.91
N ALA A 377 -17.10 -4.69 -7.79
CA ALA A 377 -18.26 -5.23 -8.48
C ALA A 377 -19.33 -5.71 -7.49
N ARG A 378 -18.94 -6.48 -6.46
CA ARG A 378 -19.85 -6.97 -5.42
C ARG A 378 -20.50 -5.83 -4.63
N LEU A 379 -19.74 -4.83 -4.21
CA LEU A 379 -20.26 -3.67 -3.47
C LEU A 379 -21.27 -2.86 -4.32
N ALA A 380 -21.02 -2.72 -5.62
CA ALA A 380 -21.96 -2.09 -6.55
C ALA A 380 -23.25 -2.92 -6.72
N GLN A 381 -23.12 -4.24 -6.92
CA GLN A 381 -24.26 -5.17 -7.04
C GLN A 381 -25.13 -5.21 -5.77
N GLU A 382 -24.50 -5.09 -4.60
CA GLU A 382 -25.19 -5.02 -3.29
C GLU A 382 -25.82 -3.64 -3.02
N GLY A 383 -25.65 -2.65 -3.91
CA GLY A 383 -26.17 -1.30 -3.74
C GLY A 383 -25.46 -0.49 -2.64
N LYS A 384 -24.28 -0.92 -2.19
CA LYS A 384 -23.44 -0.18 -1.23
C LYS A 384 -22.66 0.96 -1.88
N ILE A 385 -22.51 0.90 -3.20
CA ILE A 385 -21.97 1.94 -4.07
C ILE A 385 -23.05 2.23 -5.12
N ALA A 386 -23.49 3.48 -5.21
CA ALA A 386 -24.45 3.92 -6.20
C ALA A 386 -23.78 4.13 -7.58
N PRO A 387 -24.51 3.97 -8.69
CA PRO A 387 -23.96 4.10 -10.05
C PRO A 387 -23.29 5.43 -10.40
N ASP A 388 -23.67 6.52 -9.71
CA ASP A 388 -23.19 7.89 -9.94
C ASP A 388 -22.22 8.40 -8.85
N GLU A 389 -21.95 7.60 -7.82
CA GLU A 389 -20.91 7.85 -6.82
C GLU A 389 -19.52 7.67 -7.43
N THR A 390 -18.57 8.48 -6.96
CA THR A 390 -17.19 8.49 -7.41
C THR A 390 -16.37 7.47 -6.63
N VAL A 391 -15.82 6.48 -7.33
CA VAL A 391 -15.12 5.34 -6.72
C VAL A 391 -13.67 5.34 -7.14
N VAL A 392 -12.76 5.16 -6.20
CA VAL A 392 -11.34 4.90 -6.44
C VAL A 392 -11.02 3.47 -6.02
N ALA A 393 -10.83 2.58 -6.99
CA ALA A 393 -10.33 1.23 -6.79
C ALA A 393 -8.80 1.20 -6.83
N VAL A 394 -8.18 0.64 -5.79
CA VAL A 394 -6.73 0.67 -5.61
C VAL A 394 -6.06 -0.59 -6.16
N ILE A 395 -5.22 -0.42 -7.18
CA ILE A 395 -4.41 -1.49 -7.75
C ILE A 395 -3.01 -1.41 -7.13
N SER A 396 -2.75 -2.29 -6.15
CA SER A 396 -1.63 -2.12 -5.23
C SER A 396 -0.27 -2.64 -5.74
N GLY A 397 -0.23 -3.39 -6.83
CA GLY A 397 0.99 -3.97 -7.36
C GLY A 397 0.86 -4.65 -8.72
N ASN A 398 2.01 -4.81 -9.38
CA ASN A 398 2.11 -5.23 -10.78
C ASN A 398 2.04 -6.74 -11.03
N GLY A 399 1.13 -7.16 -11.91
CA GLY A 399 0.85 -8.57 -12.17
C GLY A 399 1.99 -9.33 -12.84
N LEU A 400 2.96 -8.66 -13.46
CA LEU A 400 4.15 -9.32 -14.01
C LEU A 400 4.96 -10.07 -12.94
N LYS A 401 4.82 -9.70 -11.66
CA LYS A 401 5.50 -10.35 -10.53
C LYS A 401 4.82 -11.64 -10.09
N THR A 402 3.58 -11.87 -10.49
CA THR A 402 2.72 -12.96 -10.01
C THR A 402 2.07 -13.73 -11.17
N LEU A 403 2.58 -13.60 -12.40
CA LEU A 403 2.03 -14.33 -13.56
C LEU A 403 1.94 -15.85 -13.32
N GLN A 404 2.88 -16.41 -12.56
CA GLN A 404 2.88 -17.83 -12.18
C GLN A 404 1.72 -18.23 -11.24
N GLU A 405 1.09 -17.27 -10.56
CA GLU A 405 -0.09 -17.48 -9.72
C GLU A 405 -1.37 -17.48 -10.55
N HIS A 406 -1.34 -16.92 -11.76
CA HIS A 406 -2.48 -16.89 -12.66
C HIS A 406 -2.81 -18.31 -13.17
N PRO A 407 -4.08 -18.71 -13.22
CA PRO A 407 -4.49 -19.96 -13.86
C PRO A 407 -3.92 -20.08 -15.27
N GLU A 408 -3.54 -21.30 -15.66
CA GLU A 408 -3.01 -21.56 -17.00
C GLU A 408 -4.05 -21.19 -18.07
N LYS A 409 -3.64 -20.35 -19.03
CA LYS A 409 -4.42 -20.06 -20.23
C LYS A 409 -3.99 -21.00 -21.36
N SER A 410 -4.90 -21.30 -22.29
CA SER A 410 -4.60 -22.11 -23.46
C SER A 410 -3.45 -21.48 -24.27
N TRP A 411 -2.37 -22.25 -24.48
CA TRP A 411 -1.25 -21.77 -25.27
C TRP A 411 -1.60 -21.78 -26.77
N PRO A 412 -1.27 -20.72 -27.53
CA PRO A 412 -1.56 -20.69 -28.96
C PRO A 412 -0.77 -21.77 -29.71
N GLU A 413 -1.43 -22.46 -30.63
CA GLU A 413 -0.77 -23.40 -31.53
C GLU A 413 0.15 -22.67 -32.51
N MET A 414 1.23 -23.32 -32.92
CA MET A 414 2.11 -22.80 -33.97
C MET A 414 1.45 -23.00 -35.33
N VAL A 415 1.24 -21.90 -36.05
CA VAL A 415 0.66 -21.93 -37.40
C VAL A 415 1.75 -21.62 -38.43
N PRO A 416 1.65 -22.15 -39.67
CA PRO A 416 2.56 -21.77 -40.74
C PRO A 416 2.60 -20.25 -40.95
N CYS A 417 3.80 -19.73 -41.25
CA CYS A 417 3.99 -18.31 -41.57
C CYS A 417 3.57 -18.02 -43.03
N GLU A 418 2.33 -18.36 -43.36
CA GLU A 418 1.71 -18.21 -44.66
C GLU A 418 0.40 -17.43 -44.51
N ALA A 419 0.16 -16.48 -45.41
CA ALA A 419 -0.99 -15.57 -45.30
C ALA A 419 -2.33 -16.32 -45.19
N GLY A 420 -2.52 -17.42 -45.94
CA GLY A 420 -3.74 -18.23 -45.89
C GLY A 420 -3.96 -18.90 -44.54
N ALA A 421 -2.90 -19.50 -43.96
CA ALA A 421 -2.99 -20.13 -42.64
C ALA A 421 -3.25 -19.11 -41.52
N MET A 422 -2.63 -17.93 -41.60
CA MET A 422 -2.89 -16.85 -40.64
C MET A 422 -4.30 -16.25 -40.81
N GLU A 423 -4.82 -16.18 -42.03
CA GLU A 423 -6.17 -15.67 -42.30
C GLU A 423 -7.27 -16.61 -41.79
N GLU A 424 -7.09 -17.93 -41.92
CA GLU A 424 -8.02 -18.94 -41.39
C GLU A 424 -8.19 -18.77 -39.88
N ILE A 425 -7.08 -18.74 -39.15
CA ILE A 425 -7.06 -18.56 -37.69
C ILE A 425 -7.66 -17.21 -37.27
N LEU A 426 -7.36 -16.15 -38.02
CA LEU A 426 -7.95 -14.83 -37.76
C LEU A 426 -9.47 -14.83 -37.93
N ASN A 427 -10.00 -15.57 -38.92
CA ASN A 427 -11.43 -15.70 -39.13
C ASN A 427 -12.11 -16.51 -38.03
N ASP A 428 -11.45 -17.57 -37.52
CA ASP A 428 -11.94 -18.33 -36.36
C ASP A 428 -12.07 -17.43 -35.12
N PHE A 429 -11.05 -16.60 -34.83
CA PHE A 429 -11.12 -15.64 -33.73
C PHE A 429 -12.25 -14.61 -33.92
N ARG A 430 -12.45 -14.11 -35.14
CA ARG A 430 -13.55 -13.16 -35.44
C ARG A 430 -14.92 -13.79 -35.25
N GLN A 431 -15.11 -15.05 -35.67
CA GLN A 431 -16.37 -15.78 -35.47
C GLN A 431 -16.64 -16.05 -33.97
N ALA A 432 -15.60 -16.43 -33.22
CA ALA A 432 -15.70 -16.61 -31.78
C ALA A 432 -16.10 -15.29 -31.07
N ALA A 433 -15.45 -14.18 -31.40
CA ALA A 433 -15.76 -12.86 -30.84
C ALA A 433 -17.19 -12.39 -31.17
N ALA A 434 -17.65 -12.60 -32.40
CA ALA A 434 -19.03 -12.28 -32.79
C ALA A 434 -20.07 -13.11 -32.02
N THR A 435 -19.74 -14.36 -31.70
CA THR A 435 -20.61 -15.24 -30.89
C THR A 435 -20.66 -14.81 -29.43
N ALA A 436 -19.53 -14.33 -28.88
CA ALA A 436 -19.46 -13.83 -27.51
C ALA A 436 -20.25 -12.53 -27.32
N ALA A 437 -20.18 -11.59 -28.28
CA ALA A 437 -20.89 -10.30 -28.21
C ALA A 437 -22.43 -10.39 -28.29
N LEU A 438 -22.98 -11.57 -28.60
CA LEU A 438 -24.42 -11.84 -28.67
C LEU A 438 -25.00 -12.44 -27.38
N ARG A 439 -24.14 -12.76 -26.40
CA ARG A 439 -24.51 -13.23 -25.06
C ARG A 439 -24.44 -12.09 -24.08
#